data_AF-A0AAJ1KBA2-F1
#
_entry.id   AF-A0AAJ1KBA2-F1
#
_cell.length_a   1.000
_cell.length_b   1.000
_cell.length_c   1.000
_cell.angle_alpha   90.00
_cell.angle_beta   90.00
_cell.angle_gamma   90.00
#
_symmetry.space_group_name_H-M   'P 1'
#
loop_
_entity.id
_entity.type
_entity.pdbx_description
1 polymer ?
#
loop_
_entity_poly.entity_id
_entity_poly.type
_entity_poly.pdbx_seq_one_letter_code
_entity_poly.pdbx_strand_id
1 'polypeptide(L)'
;MRERSNKRDGFGAAALLLCLVVGASPSMAQEMTTSLVNIHQGSWLSDRARALGNGGYELQDGSWVSFNRWYHSDWVDMHVDFITQLTEDSGFLWGVGTGEQAEKYRIAPSLKLGFLTQTHPSLNSTLSLSVTSTFGGNLSEKPCVADYGDLGTYSVNCRLAAGETAPEDTLKYLVNATPERLRLWLNYRVTF
;
A
#
# COMPACT_ATOMS: atom_id res chain seq x y z
N MET A 1 -22.30 71.99 42.46
CA MET A 1 -20.89 71.81 42.02
C MET A 1 -20.90 71.15 40.64
N ARG A 2 -19.99 71.57 39.76
CA ARG A 2 -19.66 71.00 38.42
C ARG A 2 -19.56 69.46 38.49
N GLU A 3 -19.84 68.68 37.44
CA GLU A 3 -19.06 68.62 36.19
C GLU A 3 -19.74 67.78 35.08
N ARG A 4 -19.17 67.84 33.87
CA ARG A 4 -19.64 67.36 32.54
C ARG A 4 -19.46 65.86 32.27
N SER A 5 -19.97 65.44 31.09
CA SER A 5 -19.51 64.35 30.18
C SER A 5 -20.37 63.07 30.27
N ASN A 6 -20.78 62.35 29.22
CA ASN A 6 -20.46 62.30 27.79
C ASN A 6 -21.59 61.53 27.03
N LYS A 7 -21.61 61.69 25.70
CA LYS A 7 -22.05 60.79 24.58
C LYS A 7 -22.60 59.38 24.94
N ARG A 8 -23.47 58.71 24.19
CA ARG A 8 -23.94 58.74 22.77
C ARG A 8 -25.02 57.64 22.75
N ASP A 9 -26.20 57.84 22.18
CA ASP A 9 -27.04 56.71 21.77
C ASP A 9 -27.57 56.93 20.35
N GLY A 10 -27.37 55.89 19.55
CA GLY A 10 -27.49 55.91 18.10
C GLY A 10 -28.91 55.72 17.60
N PHE A 11 -29.28 56.58 16.65
CA PHE A 11 -30.35 56.38 15.68
C PHE A 11 -29.72 55.99 14.34
N GLY A 12 -30.31 55.02 13.65
CA GLY A 12 -29.99 54.67 12.25
C GLY A 12 -30.36 53.22 11.96
N ALA A 13 -31.62 52.95 11.59
CA ALA A 13 -32.13 52.96 10.21
C ALA A 13 -31.72 51.71 9.40
N ALA A 14 -32.75 50.88 9.16
CA ALA A 14 -32.99 49.95 8.06
C ALA A 14 -31.82 49.53 7.15
N ALA A 15 -31.59 48.21 7.07
CA ALA A 15 -30.91 47.59 5.94
C ALA A 15 -31.77 46.43 5.40
N LEU A 16 -32.18 46.60 4.14
CA LEU A 16 -32.92 45.63 3.32
C LEU A 16 -32.11 44.35 3.11
N LEU A 17 -32.73 43.20 3.37
CA LEU A 17 -32.25 41.89 2.92
C LEU A 17 -32.67 41.68 1.46
N LEU A 18 -31.78 41.99 0.53
CA LEU A 18 -31.87 41.56 -0.86
C LEU A 18 -31.63 40.04 -0.93
N CYS A 19 -32.63 39.30 -1.37
CA CYS A 19 -32.48 37.93 -1.85
C CYS A 19 -31.65 37.94 -3.15
N LEU A 20 -30.35 37.71 -3.03
CA LEU A 20 -29.52 37.30 -4.16
C LEU A 20 -29.80 35.83 -4.46
N VAL A 21 -30.68 35.59 -5.42
CA VAL A 21 -30.76 34.33 -6.16
C VAL A 21 -29.47 34.22 -6.98
N VAL A 22 -28.40 33.77 -6.33
CA VAL A 22 -27.27 33.20 -7.06
C VAL A 22 -27.78 31.86 -7.56
N GLY A 23 -27.95 31.76 -8.89
CA GLY A 23 -28.26 30.51 -9.54
C GLY A 23 -27.22 29.47 -9.13
N ALA A 24 -27.62 28.55 -8.25
CA ALA A 24 -26.95 27.28 -8.14
C ALA A 24 -27.15 26.61 -9.51
N SER A 25 -26.10 26.58 -10.32
CA SER A 25 -26.02 25.61 -11.40
C SER A 25 -26.34 24.25 -10.77
N PRO A 26 -27.20 23.41 -11.39
CA PRO A 26 -27.36 22.06 -10.88
C PRO A 26 -25.96 21.46 -10.85
N SER A 27 -25.47 21.16 -9.65
CA SER A 27 -24.28 20.36 -9.49
C SER A 27 -24.51 19.13 -10.35
N MET A 28 -23.69 18.92 -11.38
CA MET A 28 -23.67 17.66 -12.08
C MET A 28 -23.31 16.60 -11.04
N ALA A 29 -24.33 15.94 -10.50
CA ALA A 29 -24.15 14.69 -9.78
C ALA A 29 -23.79 13.66 -10.86
N GLN A 30 -22.52 13.66 -11.27
CA GLN A 30 -21.97 12.53 -12.00
C GLN A 30 -22.04 11.35 -11.03
N GLU A 31 -22.91 10.39 -11.34
CA GLU A 31 -22.96 9.11 -10.63
C GLU A 31 -21.65 8.38 -10.94
N MET A 32 -20.65 8.55 -10.06
CA MET A 32 -19.39 7.82 -10.18
C MET A 32 -19.66 6.35 -9.88
N THR A 33 -19.51 5.50 -10.88
CA THR A 33 -19.64 4.06 -10.73
C THR A 33 -18.29 3.47 -10.34
N THR A 34 -18.27 2.73 -9.23
CA THR A 34 -17.09 1.97 -8.81
C THR A 34 -17.32 0.49 -9.07
N SER A 35 -16.41 -0.13 -9.82
CA SER A 35 -16.44 -1.56 -10.14
C SER A 35 -15.21 -2.27 -9.61
N LEU A 36 -15.38 -3.53 -9.21
CA LEU A 36 -14.28 -4.42 -8.86
C LEU A 36 -13.53 -4.83 -10.14
N VAL A 37 -12.20 -4.68 -10.15
CA VAL A 37 -11.33 -5.03 -11.28
C VAL A 37 -10.68 -6.37 -11.06
N ASN A 38 -10.16 -6.62 -9.86
CA ASN A 38 -9.41 -7.84 -9.57
C ASN A 38 -9.41 -8.16 -8.08
N ILE A 39 -9.37 -9.44 -7.74
CA ILE A 39 -9.04 -9.95 -6.40
C ILE A 39 -7.98 -11.02 -6.59
N HIS A 40 -6.85 -10.88 -5.90
CA HIS A 40 -5.82 -11.91 -5.91
C HIS A 40 -5.16 -12.04 -4.54
N GLN A 41 -4.67 -13.25 -4.27
CA GLN A 41 -3.91 -13.56 -3.06
C GLN A 41 -2.46 -13.84 -3.43
N GLY A 42 -1.56 -13.33 -2.60
CA GLY A 42 -0.13 -13.39 -2.78
C GLY A 42 0.39 -12.34 -3.75
N SER A 43 1.68 -12.12 -3.63
CA SER A 43 2.48 -11.35 -4.58
C SER A 43 3.82 -12.07 -4.78
N TRP A 44 4.64 -11.57 -5.70
CA TRP A 44 6.01 -12.07 -5.84
C TRP A 44 6.84 -11.89 -4.54
N LEU A 45 6.47 -10.91 -3.69
CA LEU A 45 7.06 -10.74 -2.36
C LEU A 45 6.61 -11.82 -1.39
N SER A 46 5.34 -12.23 -1.42
CA SER A 46 4.85 -13.39 -0.67
C SER A 46 5.58 -14.66 -1.09
N ASP A 47 5.80 -14.86 -2.40
CA ASP A 47 6.57 -15.99 -2.91
C ASP A 47 8.02 -15.95 -2.45
N ARG A 48 8.64 -14.75 -2.48
CA ARG A 48 9.99 -14.54 -1.96
C ARG A 48 10.07 -14.84 -0.47
N ALA A 49 9.10 -14.40 0.33
CA ALA A 49 9.06 -14.65 1.76
C ALA A 49 8.88 -16.13 2.07
N ARG A 50 7.98 -16.82 1.37
CA ARG A 50 7.78 -18.27 1.48
C ARG A 50 9.05 -19.05 1.17
N ALA A 51 9.81 -18.62 0.15
CA ALA A 51 11.07 -19.25 -0.21
C ALA A 51 12.15 -19.16 0.89
N LEU A 52 12.07 -18.18 1.81
CA LEU A 52 12.98 -18.10 2.97
C LEU A 52 12.73 -19.22 3.98
N GLY A 53 11.52 -19.81 3.98
CA GLY A 53 11.17 -20.98 4.79
C GLY A 53 11.79 -22.29 4.30
N ASN A 54 12.41 -22.31 3.11
CA ASN A 54 13.06 -23.49 2.58
C ASN A 54 14.39 -23.75 3.29
N GLY A 55 14.49 -24.89 3.99
CA GLY A 55 15.70 -25.35 4.65
C GLY A 55 15.59 -25.38 6.18
N GLY A 56 16.75 -25.39 6.81
CA GLY A 56 16.93 -25.56 8.24
C GLY A 56 18.40 -25.86 8.57
N TYR A 57 18.68 -26.04 9.85
CA TYR A 57 19.96 -26.54 10.33
C TYR A 57 19.77 -27.47 11.52
N GLU A 58 20.79 -28.25 11.81
CA GLU A 58 20.85 -29.13 12.98
C GLU A 58 21.59 -28.41 14.13
N LEU A 59 21.05 -28.53 15.34
CA LEU A 59 21.66 -28.01 16.56
C LEU A 59 22.69 -28.99 17.11
N GLN A 60 23.53 -28.55 18.04
CA GLN A 60 24.56 -29.40 18.66
C GLN A 60 24.00 -30.62 19.42
N ASP A 61 22.73 -30.55 19.84
CA ASP A 61 22.01 -31.64 20.49
C ASP A 61 21.38 -32.65 19.49
N GLY A 62 21.60 -32.45 18.18
CA GLY A 62 21.05 -33.28 17.11
C GLY A 62 19.62 -32.93 16.72
N SER A 63 19.03 -31.88 17.30
CA SER A 63 17.67 -31.46 16.94
C SER A 63 17.67 -30.64 15.64
N TRP A 64 16.71 -30.93 14.75
CA TRP A 64 16.53 -30.20 13.51
C TRP A 64 15.63 -28.98 13.69
N VAL A 65 16.11 -27.82 13.22
CA VAL A 65 15.35 -26.57 13.21
C VAL A 65 14.99 -26.22 11.77
N SER A 66 13.72 -26.39 11.41
CA SER A 66 13.21 -25.99 10.10
C SER A 66 12.87 -24.50 10.05
N PHE A 67 13.30 -23.82 8.98
CA PHE A 67 12.95 -22.42 8.76
C PHE A 67 11.47 -22.24 8.46
N ASN A 68 10.77 -23.23 7.91
CA ASN A 68 9.36 -23.11 7.58
C ASN A 68 8.51 -22.68 8.78
N ARG A 69 8.85 -23.12 10.00
CA ARG A 69 8.18 -22.67 11.23
C ARG A 69 8.16 -21.15 11.40
N TRP A 70 9.22 -20.47 10.95
CA TRP A 70 9.45 -19.05 11.12
C TRP A 70 8.91 -18.17 9.99
N TYR A 71 8.87 -18.73 8.78
CA TYR A 71 8.43 -18.04 7.55
C TYR A 71 7.06 -18.52 7.04
N HIS A 72 6.39 -19.39 7.77
CA HIS A 72 5.00 -19.72 7.50
C HIS A 72 4.09 -18.60 8.04
N SER A 73 3.13 -18.17 7.21
CA SER A 73 2.09 -17.20 7.57
C SER A 73 0.72 -17.86 7.40
N ASP A 74 -0.14 -17.71 8.40
CA ASP A 74 -1.55 -18.14 8.32
C ASP A 74 -2.38 -17.24 7.41
N TRP A 75 -1.89 -16.02 7.12
CA TRP A 75 -2.53 -15.06 6.23
C TRP A 75 -1.56 -14.61 5.13
N VAL A 76 -1.86 -14.95 3.89
CA VAL A 76 -1.12 -14.47 2.71
C VAL A 76 -1.74 -13.17 2.23
N ASP A 77 -0.90 -12.24 1.79
CA ASP A 77 -1.31 -10.90 1.34
C ASP A 77 -2.49 -10.97 0.35
N MET A 78 -3.54 -10.21 0.60
CA MET A 78 -4.74 -10.17 -0.23
C MET A 78 -4.90 -8.79 -0.84
N HIS A 79 -5.03 -8.77 -2.17
CA HIS A 79 -5.18 -7.55 -2.95
C HIS A 79 -6.57 -7.47 -3.57
N VAL A 80 -7.19 -6.31 -3.43
CA VAL A 80 -8.48 -5.98 -4.03
C VAL A 80 -8.31 -4.68 -4.80
N ASP A 81 -8.52 -4.74 -6.11
CA ASP A 81 -8.38 -3.62 -7.04
C ASP A 81 -9.76 -3.22 -7.58
N PHE A 82 -9.98 -1.91 -7.69
CA PHE A 82 -11.20 -1.26 -8.16
C PHE A 82 -10.89 -0.23 -9.24
N ILE A 83 -11.92 0.12 -10.00
CA ILE A 83 -11.95 1.26 -10.91
C ILE A 83 -13.16 2.11 -10.59
N THR A 84 -12.96 3.42 -10.43
CA THR A 84 -14.03 4.41 -10.39
C THR A 84 -14.08 5.12 -11.73
N GLN A 85 -15.18 4.99 -12.47
CA GLN A 85 -15.35 5.62 -13.78
C GLN A 85 -15.55 7.12 -13.60
N LEU A 86 -14.80 7.90 -14.37
CA LEU A 86 -14.88 9.36 -14.42
C LEU A 86 -15.56 9.82 -15.72
N THR A 87 -15.26 9.13 -16.82
CA THR A 87 -15.90 9.26 -18.13
C THR A 87 -16.13 7.87 -18.73
N GLU A 88 -16.74 7.80 -19.91
CA GLU A 88 -16.91 6.54 -20.65
C GLU A 88 -15.58 5.85 -20.98
N ASP A 89 -14.53 6.65 -21.23
CA ASP A 89 -13.22 6.18 -21.66
C ASP A 89 -12.14 6.26 -20.57
N SER A 90 -12.43 6.85 -19.40
CA SER A 90 -11.41 7.12 -18.38
C SER A 90 -11.89 6.83 -16.96
N GLY A 91 -10.98 6.31 -16.14
CA GLY A 91 -11.26 5.97 -14.75
C GLY A 91 -10.05 6.03 -13.84
N PHE A 92 -10.34 6.20 -12.56
CA PHE A 92 -9.34 6.13 -11.50
C PHE A 92 -9.23 4.69 -10.99
N LEU A 93 -8.03 4.14 -11.02
CA LEU A 93 -7.72 2.83 -10.45
C LEU A 93 -7.30 3.01 -9.00
N TRP A 94 -7.80 2.16 -8.12
CA TRP A 94 -7.32 2.12 -6.75
C TRP A 94 -7.46 0.72 -6.17
N GLY A 95 -6.60 0.37 -5.22
CA GLY A 95 -6.64 -0.95 -4.61
C GLY A 95 -5.89 -0.98 -3.30
N VAL A 96 -6.19 -1.99 -2.50
CA VAL A 96 -5.57 -2.20 -1.18
C VAL A 96 -4.98 -3.59 -1.10
N GLY A 97 -3.82 -3.70 -0.47
CA GLY A 97 -3.19 -4.96 -0.07
C GLY A 97 -3.18 -5.06 1.45
N THR A 98 -3.59 -6.20 2.00
CA THR A 98 -3.67 -6.40 3.46
C THR A 98 -2.30 -6.48 4.14
N GLY A 99 -1.25 -6.77 3.38
CA GLY A 99 0.03 -7.21 3.89
C GLY A 99 -0.02 -8.66 4.37
N GLU A 100 1.12 -9.12 4.89
CA GLU A 100 1.34 -10.50 5.30
C GLU A 100 2.37 -10.51 6.44
N GLN A 101 2.24 -11.44 7.39
CA GLN A 101 3.13 -11.46 8.54
C GLN A 101 3.37 -12.87 9.05
N ALA A 102 4.64 -13.22 9.20
CA ALA A 102 5.08 -14.39 9.94
C ALA A 102 5.94 -13.99 11.14
N GLU A 103 6.52 -14.99 11.82
CA GLU A 103 7.40 -14.76 12.94
C GLU A 103 8.61 -13.89 12.54
N LYS A 104 9.29 -14.26 11.45
CA LYS A 104 10.56 -13.63 11.04
C LYS A 104 10.46 -12.66 9.86
N TYR A 105 9.28 -12.34 9.35
CA TYR A 105 9.14 -11.27 8.36
C TYR A 105 7.79 -10.55 8.45
N ARG A 106 7.71 -9.42 7.77
CA ARG A 106 6.47 -8.68 7.54
C ARG A 106 6.46 -8.10 6.14
N ILE A 107 5.36 -8.27 5.44
CA ILE A 107 4.98 -7.47 4.27
C ILE A 107 4.00 -6.42 4.77
N ALA A 108 4.36 -5.14 4.63
CA ALA A 108 3.47 -4.05 5.04
C ALA A 108 2.20 -4.03 4.18
N PRO A 109 1.05 -3.55 4.69
CA PRO A 109 -0.10 -3.25 3.85
C PRO A 109 0.27 -2.29 2.71
N SER A 110 -0.50 -2.32 1.63
CA SER A 110 -0.25 -1.48 0.46
C SER A 110 -1.50 -0.74 -0.04
N LEU A 111 -1.27 0.39 -0.68
CA LEU A 111 -2.27 1.18 -1.39
C LEU A 111 -1.78 1.36 -2.82
N LYS A 112 -2.61 0.98 -3.78
CA LYS A 112 -2.41 1.19 -5.21
C LYS A 112 -3.33 2.32 -5.66
N LEU A 113 -2.79 3.26 -6.41
CA LEU A 113 -3.55 4.34 -7.06
C LEU A 113 -3.12 4.44 -8.51
N GLY A 114 -4.02 4.83 -9.39
CA GLY A 114 -3.69 4.91 -10.80
C GLY A 114 -4.79 5.52 -11.65
N PHE A 115 -4.53 5.55 -12.94
CA PHE A 115 -5.43 6.12 -13.92
C PHE A 115 -5.42 5.24 -15.17
N LEU A 116 -6.59 5.01 -15.73
CA LEU A 116 -6.81 4.31 -16.98
C LEU A 116 -7.51 5.27 -17.93
N THR A 117 -7.04 5.36 -19.17
CA THR A 117 -7.72 6.06 -20.25
C THR A 117 -7.67 5.24 -21.53
N GLN A 118 -8.69 5.39 -22.35
CA GLN A 118 -8.88 4.66 -23.59
C GLN A 118 -9.18 5.66 -24.70
N THR A 119 -8.75 5.36 -25.91
CA THR A 119 -9.19 6.06 -27.11
C THR A 119 -9.57 5.05 -28.18
N HIS A 120 -10.40 5.49 -29.12
CA HIS A 120 -10.89 4.67 -30.23
C HIS A 120 -10.39 5.25 -31.56
N PRO A 121 -9.15 4.93 -32.00
CA PRO A 121 -8.58 5.51 -33.22
C PRO A 121 -9.38 5.18 -34.50
N SER A 122 -10.12 4.07 -34.48
CA SER A 122 -11.09 3.68 -35.51
C SER A 122 -12.25 2.92 -34.87
N LEU A 123 -13.31 2.65 -35.63
CA LEU A 123 -14.47 1.86 -35.17
C LEU A 123 -14.10 0.46 -34.68
N ASN A 124 -12.94 -0.05 -35.11
CA ASN A 124 -12.48 -1.42 -34.88
C ASN A 124 -11.18 -1.47 -34.06
N SER A 125 -10.80 -0.37 -33.41
CA SER A 125 -9.57 -0.32 -32.62
C SER A 125 -9.74 0.45 -31.31
N THR A 126 -9.07 -0.05 -30.28
CA THR A 126 -9.01 0.56 -28.95
C THR A 126 -7.56 0.66 -28.50
N LEU A 127 -7.13 1.86 -28.12
CA LEU A 127 -5.85 2.11 -27.47
C LEU A 127 -6.08 2.41 -26.00
N SER A 128 -5.52 1.63 -25.10
CA SER A 128 -5.65 1.81 -23.65
C SER A 128 -4.29 2.11 -23.02
N LEU A 129 -4.25 3.14 -22.16
CA LEU A 129 -3.10 3.51 -21.36
C LEU A 129 -3.46 3.44 -19.88
N SER A 130 -2.67 2.72 -19.09
CA SER A 130 -2.80 2.62 -17.64
C SER A 130 -1.50 3.02 -16.95
N VAL A 131 -1.61 3.83 -15.92
CA VAL A 131 -0.51 4.22 -15.03
C VAL A 131 -0.92 3.93 -13.60
N THR A 132 -0.15 3.11 -12.88
CA THR A 132 -0.43 2.80 -11.47
C THR A 132 0.80 2.98 -10.61
N SER A 133 0.61 3.47 -9.39
CA SER A 133 1.63 3.63 -8.36
C SER A 133 1.23 2.85 -7.10
N THR A 134 2.20 2.19 -6.46
CA THR A 134 1.99 1.38 -5.25
C THR A 134 2.79 1.93 -4.07
N PHE A 135 2.09 2.29 -3.01
CA PHE A 135 2.63 2.78 -1.74
C PHE A 135 2.53 1.68 -0.68
N GLY A 136 3.55 1.57 0.19
CA GLY A 136 3.61 0.47 1.16
C GLY A 136 4.04 -0.87 0.53
N GLY A 137 3.60 -2.00 1.10
CA GLY A 137 3.87 -3.33 0.52
C GLY A 137 5.28 -3.87 0.72
N ASN A 138 6.15 -3.21 1.50
CA ASN A 138 7.55 -3.64 1.64
C ASN A 138 7.66 -4.92 2.45
N LEU A 139 8.48 -5.86 1.96
CA LEU A 139 8.93 -7.04 2.69
C LEU A 139 10.15 -6.68 3.54
N SER A 140 10.08 -6.92 4.84
CA SER A 140 11.23 -6.85 5.74
C SER A 140 11.35 -8.12 6.59
N GLU A 141 12.53 -8.72 6.56
CA GLU A 141 12.94 -9.81 7.46
C GLU A 141 13.37 -9.22 8.81
N LYS A 142 13.03 -9.91 9.90
CA LYS A 142 13.35 -9.52 11.28
C LYS A 142 14.56 -10.32 11.76
N PRO A 143 15.48 -9.70 12.52
CA PRO A 143 16.50 -10.46 13.22
C PRO A 143 15.89 -11.31 14.34
N CYS A 144 16.67 -12.26 14.84
CA CYS A 144 16.38 -12.93 16.10
C CYS A 144 17.58 -12.88 17.03
N VAL A 145 17.30 -13.23 18.27
CA VAL A 145 18.26 -13.32 19.34
C VAL A 145 18.75 -14.75 19.40
N ALA A 146 20.04 -14.96 19.16
CA ALA A 146 20.70 -16.25 19.29
C ALA A 146 21.63 -16.23 20.51
N ASP A 147 21.60 -17.32 21.27
CA ASP A 147 22.45 -17.54 22.44
C ASP A 147 23.61 -18.47 22.05
N TYR A 148 24.84 -17.97 22.16
CA TYR A 148 26.06 -18.70 21.86
C TYR A 148 26.76 -19.20 23.14
N GLY A 149 26.02 -19.31 24.25
CA GLY A 149 26.53 -19.79 25.53
C GLY A 149 27.52 -18.79 26.13
N ASP A 150 28.76 -19.23 26.35
CA ASP A 150 29.80 -18.43 27.01
C ASP A 150 30.22 -17.18 26.20
N LEU A 151 29.95 -17.18 24.88
CA LEU A 151 30.17 -16.01 24.03
C LEU A 151 29.08 -14.94 24.22
N GLY A 152 27.94 -15.30 24.80
CA GLY A 152 26.82 -14.41 25.07
C GLY A 152 25.73 -14.44 24.00
N THR A 153 24.83 -13.46 24.08
CA THR A 153 23.62 -13.40 23.27
C THR A 153 23.71 -12.27 22.24
N TYR A 154 23.42 -12.59 20.97
CA TYR A 154 23.57 -11.64 19.85
C TYR A 154 22.34 -11.59 18.95
N SER A 155 22.14 -10.44 18.30
CA SER A 155 21.14 -10.27 17.24
C SER A 155 21.72 -10.76 15.91
N VAL A 156 21.04 -11.70 15.27
CA VAL A 156 21.51 -12.38 14.04
C VAL A 156 20.41 -12.55 13.02
N ASN A 157 20.79 -12.87 11.78
CA ASN A 157 19.88 -13.48 10.82
C ASN A 157 19.63 -14.93 11.23
N CYS A 158 18.38 -15.27 11.49
CA CYS A 158 17.98 -16.58 12.02
C CYS A 158 18.36 -17.75 11.13
N ARG A 159 18.41 -17.55 9.81
CA ARG A 159 18.81 -18.59 8.87
C ARG A 159 20.30 -18.87 8.91
N LEU A 160 21.10 -17.93 9.41
CA LEU A 160 22.56 -18.00 9.46
C LEU A 160 23.09 -18.16 10.90
N ALA A 161 22.21 -18.29 11.90
CA ALA A 161 22.59 -18.34 13.31
C ALA A 161 23.55 -19.49 13.64
N ALA A 162 23.40 -20.65 12.98
CA ALA A 162 24.26 -21.82 13.15
C ALA A 162 25.44 -21.87 12.16
N GLY A 163 25.69 -20.80 11.39
CA GLY A 163 26.79 -20.72 10.44
C GLY A 163 28.10 -20.21 11.06
N GLU A 164 29.16 -20.19 10.25
CA GLU A 164 30.49 -19.68 10.65
C GLU A 164 30.62 -18.16 10.55
N THR A 165 29.58 -17.47 10.07
CA THR A 165 29.59 -16.01 9.90
C THR A 165 29.43 -15.32 11.25
N ALA A 166 30.22 -14.26 11.49
CA ALA A 166 30.11 -13.47 12.71
C ALA A 166 28.68 -12.92 12.90
N PRO A 167 28.14 -12.89 14.14
CA PRO A 167 26.76 -12.51 14.40
C PRO A 167 26.31 -11.21 13.73
N GLU A 168 27.10 -10.15 13.85
CA GLU A 168 26.86 -8.83 13.26
C GLU A 168 26.87 -8.84 11.73
N ASP A 169 27.68 -9.70 11.11
CA ASP A 169 27.76 -9.83 9.66
C ASP A 169 26.56 -10.58 9.09
N THR A 170 25.92 -11.46 9.87
CA THR A 170 24.70 -12.16 9.44
C THR A 170 23.54 -11.20 9.15
N LEU A 171 23.46 -10.07 9.87
CA LEU A 171 22.38 -9.08 9.73
C LEU A 171 22.34 -8.43 8.35
N LYS A 172 23.46 -8.37 7.64
CA LYS A 172 23.56 -7.85 6.26
C LYS A 172 22.76 -8.69 5.27
N TYR A 173 22.45 -9.93 5.62
CA TYR A 173 21.70 -10.87 4.77
C TYR A 173 20.19 -10.89 5.06
N LEU A 174 19.71 -10.00 5.95
CA LEU A 174 18.28 -9.80 6.14
C LEU A 174 17.65 -9.29 4.83
N VAL A 175 16.58 -9.96 4.40
CA VAL A 175 15.85 -9.56 3.20
C VAL A 175 15.07 -8.28 3.46
N ASN A 176 15.28 -7.30 2.60
CA ASN A 176 14.46 -6.11 2.49
C ASN A 176 14.14 -5.87 1.01
N ALA A 177 12.87 -5.94 0.65
CA ALA A 177 12.43 -5.82 -0.74
C ALA A 177 11.20 -4.93 -0.84
N THR A 178 11.10 -4.18 -1.93
CA THR A 178 9.99 -3.26 -2.20
C THR A 178 9.17 -3.78 -3.38
N PRO A 179 7.84 -3.55 -3.40
CA PRO A 179 7.02 -3.91 -4.55
C PRO A 179 7.32 -2.99 -5.74
N GLU A 180 6.83 -3.35 -6.92
CA GLU A 180 6.86 -2.47 -8.08
C GLU A 180 6.11 -1.16 -7.75
N ARG A 181 6.85 -0.05 -7.70
CA ARG A 181 6.33 1.25 -7.27
C ARG A 181 5.52 1.95 -8.32
N LEU A 182 5.88 1.79 -9.58
CA LEU A 182 5.24 2.46 -10.72
C LEU A 182 5.16 1.45 -11.85
N ARG A 183 3.98 1.29 -12.42
CA ARG A 183 3.72 0.44 -13.57
C ARG A 183 3.01 1.25 -14.65
N LEU A 184 3.60 1.23 -15.84
CA LEU A 184 3.05 1.82 -17.06
C LEU A 184 2.64 0.67 -17.99
N TRP A 185 1.42 0.71 -18.49
CA TRP A 185 0.90 -0.30 -19.41
C TRP A 185 0.18 0.36 -20.58
N LEU A 186 0.56 -0.05 -21.79
CA LEU A 186 -0.02 0.42 -23.04
C LEU A 186 -0.50 -0.80 -23.81
N ASN A 187 -1.74 -0.76 -24.30
CA ASN A 187 -2.34 -1.86 -25.05
C ASN A 187 -3.14 -1.35 -26.23
N TYR A 188 -2.90 -1.95 -27.39
CA TYR A 188 -3.64 -1.67 -28.61
C TYR A 188 -4.36 -2.94 -29.06
N ARG A 189 -5.69 -2.85 -29.17
CA ARG A 189 -6.56 -3.97 -29.57
C ARG A 189 -7.25 -3.61 -30.88
N VAL A 190 -7.28 -4.56 -31.82
CA VAL A 190 -8.02 -4.47 -33.09
C VAL A 190 -9.00 -5.63 -33.16
N THR A 191 -10.24 -5.36 -33.54
CA THR A 191 -11.29 -6.37 -33.76
C THR A 191 -11.66 -6.40 -35.25
N PHE A 192 -11.81 -7.59 -35.82
CA PHE A 192 -12.09 -7.80 -37.24
C PHE A 192 -13.50 -8.36 -37.44
#